data_AF-A0A970EWW0-F1
#
_entry.id   AF-A0A970EWW0-F1
#
_cell.length_a   1.000
_cell.length_b   1.000
_cell.length_c   1.000
_cell.angle_alpha   90.00
_cell.angle_beta   90.00
_cell.angle_gamma   90.00
#
_symmetry.space_group_name_H-M   'P 1'
#
loop_
_entity.id
_entity.type
_entity.pdbx_description
1 polymer ?
#
loop_
_entity_poly.entity_id
_entity_poly.type
_entity_poly.pdbx_seq_one_letter_code
_entity_poly.pdbx_strand_id
1 'polypeptide(L)' 'TLNEDEANEYSRIYQDITTYITETITQFINGTKPLSEFEQYRQQLKTMGIERCIELYQQAFDRFQNR' A
#
# COMPACT_ATOMS: atom_id res chain seq x y z
N THR A 1 -13.33 -11.08 -5.45
CA THR A 1 -13.31 -9.64 -5.83
C THR A 1 -13.64 -8.80 -4.61
N LEU A 2 -13.13 -7.57 -4.54
CA LEU A 2 -13.49 -6.61 -3.49
C LEU A 2 -14.99 -6.30 -3.59
N ASN A 3 -15.66 -6.18 -2.45
CA ASN A 3 -17.01 -5.60 -2.42
C ASN A 3 -16.92 -4.06 -2.43
N GLU A 4 -18.08 -3.39 -2.51
CA GLU A 4 -18.13 -1.93 -2.63
C GLU A 4 -17.53 -1.20 -1.42
N ASP A 5 -17.79 -1.67 -0.20
CA ASP A 5 -17.26 -1.08 1.03
C ASP A 5 -15.73 -1.24 1.13
N GLU A 6 -15.21 -2.42 0.82
CA GLU A 6 -13.78 -2.71 0.79
C GLU A 6 -13.06 -1.92 -0.29
N ALA A 7 -13.69 -1.74 -1.46
CA ALA A 7 -13.14 -0.92 -2.54
C ALA A 7 -13.06 0.56 -2.14
N ASN A 8 -14.07 1.07 -1.46
CA ASN A 8 -14.10 2.43 -0.92
C ASN A 8 -13.04 2.62 0.18
N GLU A 9 -12.92 1.67 1.11
CA GLU A 9 -11.89 1.69 2.15
C GLU A 9 -10.49 1.63 1.55
N TYR A 10 -10.26 0.71 0.61
CA TYR A 10 -8.99 0.59 -0.10
C TYR A 10 -8.62 1.89 -0.80
N SER A 11 -9.55 2.49 -1.55
CA SER A 11 -9.29 3.72 -2.31
C SER A 11 -8.85 4.87 -1.40
N ARG A 12 -9.51 5.03 -0.24
CA ARG A 12 -9.17 6.08 0.74
C ARG A 12 -7.76 5.91 1.29
N ILE A 13 -7.37 4.69 1.65
CA ILE A 13 -6.05 4.41 2.23
C ILE A 13 -4.96 4.47 1.15
N TYR A 14 -5.25 3.88 -0.01
CA TYR A 14 -4.26 3.68 -1.07
C TYR A 14 -3.90 4.96 -1.84
N GLN A 15 -4.78 5.97 -1.85
CA GLN A 15 -4.52 7.24 -2.54
C GLN A 15 -3.31 7.98 -1.94
N ASP A 16 -3.26 8.09 -0.61
CA ASP A 16 -2.15 8.73 0.10
C ASP A 16 -0.88 7.90 -0.02
N ILE A 17 -1.01 6.57 0.08
CA ILE A 17 0.11 5.64 -0.08
C ILE A 17 0.74 5.76 -1.47
N THR A 18 -0.07 5.79 -2.54
CA THR A 18 0.42 5.91 -3.92
C THR A 18 1.25 7.17 -4.11
N THR A 19 0.81 8.29 -3.54
CA THR A 19 1.54 9.55 -3.60
C THR A 19 2.90 9.42 -2.93
N TYR A 20 2.93 8.90 -1.70
CA TYR A 20 4.17 8.69 -0.95
C TYR A 20 5.14 7.72 -1.65
N ILE A 21 4.62 6.63 -2.20
CA ILE A 21 5.42 5.65 -2.98
C ILE A 21 6.08 6.35 -4.17
N THR A 22 5.30 7.10 -4.95
CA THR A 22 5.79 7.77 -6.17
C THR A 22 6.90 8.74 -5.83
N GLU A 23 6.68 9.62 -4.84
CA GLU A 23 7.68 10.61 -4.42
C GLU A 23 8.95 9.94 -3.88
N THR A 24 8.80 8.95 -3.00
CA THR A 24 9.95 8.32 -2.35
C THR A 24 10.77 7.47 -3.32
N ILE A 25 10.12 6.75 -4.24
CA ILE A 25 10.81 6.00 -5.30
C ILE A 25 11.59 6.95 -6.21
N THR A 26 11.00 8.07 -6.62
CA THR A 26 11.73 9.09 -7.40
C THR A 26 12.97 9.60 -6.66
N GLN A 27 12.89 9.80 -5.35
CA GLN A 27 14.04 10.20 -4.54
C GLN A 27 15.13 9.12 -4.46
N PHE A 28 14.74 7.85 -4.33
CA PHE A 28 15.69 6.73 -4.38
C PHE A 28 16.39 6.62 -5.74
N ILE A 29 15.64 6.78 -6.85
CA ILE A 29 16.19 6.73 -8.22
C ILE A 29 17.17 7.88 -8.46
N ASN A 30 16.82 9.09 -8.04
CA ASN A 30 17.66 10.27 -8.20
C ASN A 30 18.85 10.30 -7.23
N GLY A 31 18.92 9.37 -6.28
CA GLY A 31 19.97 9.32 -5.26
C GLY A 31 19.85 10.42 -4.19
N THR A 32 18.74 11.15 -4.13
CA THR A 32 18.49 12.14 -3.08
C THR A 32 18.13 11.47 -1.75
N LYS A 33 17.66 10.21 -1.80
CA LYS A 33 17.45 9.36 -0.63
C LYS A 33 18.31 8.10 -0.75
N PRO A 34 19.11 7.73 0.27
CA PRO A 34 19.95 6.54 0.21
C PRO A 34 19.12 5.27 0.40
N LEU A 35 19.42 4.20 -0.36
CA LEU A 35 18.71 2.91 -0.26
C LEU A 35 18.82 2.25 1.13
N SER A 36 19.75 2.68 1.99
CA SER A 36 19.80 2.27 3.40
C SER A 36 18.53 2.63 4.18
N GLU A 37 17.76 3.64 3.72
CA GLU A 37 16.49 4.05 4.33
C GLU A 37 15.29 3.23 3.82
N PHE A 38 15.50 2.19 3.01
CA PHE A 38 14.42 1.37 2.48
C PHE A 38 13.56 0.71 3.58
N GLU A 39 14.16 0.29 4.69
CA GLU A 39 13.40 -0.26 5.82
C GLU A 39 12.52 0.79 6.50
N GLN A 40 12.96 2.04 6.59
CA GLN A 40 12.14 3.14 7.12
C GLN A 40 10.99 3.46 6.16
N TYR A 41 11.24 3.44 4.86
CA TYR A 41 10.20 3.56 3.83
C TYR A 41 9.12 2.48 4.00
N ARG A 42 9.52 1.22 4.20
CA ARG A 42 8.58 0.11 4.48
C ARG A 42 7.78 0.35 5.76
N GLN A 43 8.42 0.81 6.83
CA GLN A 43 7.74 1.10 8.09
C GLN A 43 6.74 2.26 7.94
N GLN A 44 7.06 3.26 7.11
CA GLN A 44 6.15 4.35 6.80
C GLN A 44 4.92 3.84 6.05
N LEU A 45 5.10 2.97 5.04
CA LEU A 45 3.96 2.35 4.33
C LEU A 45 3.03 1.58 5.28
N LYS A 46 3.61 0.83 6.23
CA LYS A 46 2.83 0.14 7.29
C LYS A 46 2.03 1.13 8.13
N THR A 47 2.65 2.22 8.57
CA THR A 47 2.00 3.28 9.35
C THR A 47 0.87 3.97 8.57
N MET A 48 1.00 4.07 7.25
CA MET A 48 -0.03 4.62 6.37
C MET A 48 -1.19 3.64 6.09
N GLY A 49 -1.13 2.41 6.61
CA GLY A 49 -2.22 1.44 6.51
C GLY A 49 -2.12 0.48 5.31
N ILE A 50 -0.94 0.31 4.70
CA ILE A 50 -0.78 -0.65 3.59
C ILE A 50 -1.15 -2.09 3.99
N GLU A 51 -0.99 -2.44 5.28
CA GLU A 51 -1.39 -3.76 5.79
C GLU A 51 -2.90 -3.96 5.67
N ARG A 52 -3.69 -2.91 5.90
CA ARG A 52 -5.14 -2.95 5.71
C ARG A 52 -5.52 -3.16 4.25
N CYS A 53 -4.85 -2.48 3.32
CA CYS A 53 -5.03 -2.70 1.89
C CYS A 53 -4.75 -4.17 1.50
N ILE A 54 -3.69 -4.77 2.04
CA ILE A 54 -3.34 -6.17 1.79
C ILE A 54 -4.42 -7.10 2.36
N GLU A 55 -4.90 -6.86 3.58
CA GLU A 55 -5.98 -7.64 4.20
C GLU A 55 -7.26 -7.62 3.36
N LEU A 56 -7.67 -6.45 2.86
CA LEU A 56 -8.88 -6.31 2.03
C LEU A 56 -8.78 -7.18 0.76
N TYR A 57 -7.61 -7.17 0.11
CA TYR A 57 -7.35 -8.04 -1.05
C TYR A 57 -7.30 -9.52 -0.67
N GLN A 58 -6.72 -9.86 0.48
CA GLN A 58 -6.69 -11.24 0.95
C GLN A 58 -8.11 -11.77 1.20
N GLN A 59 -8.98 -11.00 1.87
CA GLN A 59 -10.37 -11.37 2.08
C GLN A 59 -11.13 -11.55 0.75
N ALA A 60 -10.87 -10.67 -0.22
CA ALA A 60 -11.43 -10.77 -1.56
C ALA A 60 -10.96 -12.00 -2.34
N PHE A 61 -9.73 -12.45 -2.09
CA PHE A 61 -9.15 -13.67 -2.65
C PHE A 61 -9.71 -14.92 -1.96
N ASP A 62 -9.77 -14.93 -0.63
CA ASP A 62 -10.32 -16.05 0.16
C ASP A 62 -11.79 -16.30 -0.20
N ARG A 63 -12.58 -15.25 -0.41
CA ARG A 63 -13.94 -15.38 -0.94
C ARG A 63 -14.01 -15.95 -2.34
N PHE A 64 -13.00 -15.69 -3.17
CA PHE A 64 -12.94 -16.24 -4.53
C PHE A 64 -12.53 -17.73 -4.50
N GLN A 65 -11.60 -18.12 -3.63
CA GLN A 65 -11.19 -19.52 -3.46
C GLN A 65 -12.30 -20.40 -2.86
N ASN A 66 -13.12 -19.83 -1.97
CA ASN A 66 -14.27 -20.53 -1.38
C ASN A 66 -15.54 -20.49 -2.25
N ARG A 67 -15.44 -19.99 -3.48
CA ARG A 67 -16.51 -20.02 -4.50
C ARG A 67 -16.27 -21.15 -5.48
#